data_AF-A0A8J8PB78-F1
#
_entry.id   AF-A0A8J8PB78-F1
#
_cell.length_a   1.000
_cell.length_b   1.000
_cell.length_c   1.000
_cell.angle_alpha   90.00
_cell.angle_beta   90.00
_cell.angle_gamma   90.00
#
_symmetry.space_group_name_H-M   'P 1'
#
loop_
_entity.id
_entity.type
_entity.pdbx_description
1 polymer ?
#
loop_
_entity_poly.entity_id
_entity_poly.type
_entity_poly.pdbx_seq_one_letter_code
_entity_poly.pdbx_strand_id
1 'polypeptide(L)'
;MRDFGDVEAVRISLNSGIKRDGKTSVQMPQDRWNAAIIRESQQLCQFVQTTVEQAIETYYDQLNIEANSDGRVVAIRHPVRLSGGVLDTIRLLEEIEPILDQYVDSHEQYAEIASFSAADIYEEVAKEGLNFCTTIIPRVRLFAHTYLWILWTHESLRQANRFAGLLMGEHDFEQFSESAFPYIAHPPLIVATIACSTMIEEVGANYINAYVAAESYDLDETSPRQVLKDIEEHYPESGDYDTTKIDELVIDARNDISHYVTGRGETITLRDFEEFYQAVGEGMRLVNSMLLNLIQPPIVEFRASLDKLLT
;
A
#
# COMPACT_ATOMS: atom_id res chain seq x y z
N MET A 1 -43.33 -8.92 13.16
CA MET A 1 -41.96 -9.26 12.73
C MET A 1 -41.38 -7.96 12.21
N ARG A 2 -40.25 -7.47 12.73
CA ARG A 2 -39.64 -6.22 12.20
C ARG A 2 -39.03 -6.54 10.83
N ASP A 3 -39.16 -5.63 9.87
CA ASP A 3 -38.61 -5.88 8.53
C ASP A 3 -37.07 -5.90 8.60
N PHE A 4 -36.44 -6.65 7.72
CA PHE A 4 -34.99 -6.75 7.60
C PHE A 4 -34.36 -5.37 7.45
N GLY A 5 -34.93 -4.50 6.61
CA GLY A 5 -34.45 -3.13 6.41
C GLY A 5 -34.47 -2.27 7.68
N ASP A 6 -35.48 -2.44 8.53
CA ASP A 6 -35.57 -1.71 9.81
C ASP A 6 -34.46 -2.14 10.78
N VAL A 7 -34.11 -3.43 10.78
CA VAL A 7 -33.02 -3.95 11.62
C VAL A 7 -31.68 -3.40 11.15
N GLU A 8 -31.46 -3.34 9.84
CA GLU A 8 -30.24 -2.82 9.25
C GLU A 8 -30.07 -1.31 9.50
N ALA A 9 -31.13 -0.52 9.33
CA ALA A 9 -31.14 0.90 9.66
C ALA A 9 -30.77 1.19 11.13
N VAL A 10 -31.30 0.39 12.06
CA VAL A 10 -30.94 0.48 13.49
C VAL A 10 -29.48 0.11 13.72
N ARG A 11 -28.95 -0.91 13.04
CA ARG A 11 -27.54 -1.33 13.17
C ARG A 11 -26.58 -0.28 12.62
N ILE A 12 -26.89 0.35 11.48
CA ILE A 12 -26.12 1.50 10.95
C ILE A 12 -26.02 2.59 12.02
N SER A 13 -27.16 2.96 12.61
CA SER A 13 -27.23 3.98 13.64
C SER A 13 -26.37 3.63 14.87
N LEU A 14 -26.41 2.38 15.33
CA LEU A 14 -25.60 1.91 16.47
C LEU A 14 -24.10 1.88 16.18
N ASN A 15 -23.71 1.49 14.97
CA ASN A 15 -22.32 1.31 14.57
C ASN A 15 -21.63 2.64 14.17
N SER A 16 -22.39 3.71 14.00
CA SER A 16 -21.86 5.04 13.65
C SER A 16 -21.06 5.72 14.77
N GLY A 17 -21.06 5.20 16.00
CA GLY A 17 -20.28 5.74 17.12
C GLY A 17 -20.72 7.13 17.61
N ILE A 18 -21.76 7.73 17.01
CA ILE A 18 -22.31 9.01 17.40
C ILE A 18 -23.02 8.86 18.74
N LYS A 19 -22.44 9.40 19.82
CA LYS A 19 -23.15 9.58 21.11
C LYS A 19 -24.29 10.57 20.90
N ARG A 20 -25.51 10.06 20.78
CA ARG A 20 -26.72 10.88 20.71
C ARG A 20 -27.36 10.98 22.08
N ASP A 21 -27.34 12.17 22.65
CA ASP A 21 -28.17 12.49 23.82
C ASP A 21 -29.64 12.61 23.39
N GLY A 22 -30.42 11.53 23.55
CA GLY A 22 -31.87 11.53 23.33
C GLY A 22 -32.42 10.31 22.57
N LYS A 23 -33.76 10.26 22.39
CA LYS A 23 -34.42 9.25 21.54
C LYS A 23 -34.03 9.49 20.07
N THR A 24 -33.21 8.61 19.51
CA THR A 24 -32.84 8.64 18.10
C THR A 24 -34.02 8.22 17.23
N SER A 25 -34.53 9.14 16.41
CA SER A 25 -35.50 8.80 15.36
C SER A 25 -34.73 8.28 14.15
N VAL A 26 -34.76 6.97 13.92
CA VAL A 26 -34.17 6.35 12.72
C VAL A 26 -35.19 6.46 11.59
N GLN A 27 -34.83 7.14 10.50
CA GLN A 27 -35.64 7.11 9.28
C GLN A 27 -35.61 5.68 8.73
N MET A 28 -36.76 5.15 8.33
CA MET A 28 -36.83 3.78 7.81
C MET A 28 -36.62 3.78 6.29
N PRO A 29 -35.79 2.87 5.76
CA PRO A 29 -35.54 2.78 4.33
C PRO A 29 -36.81 2.35 3.59
N GLN A 30 -37.08 2.93 2.42
CA GLN A 30 -38.16 2.43 1.56
C GLN A 30 -37.77 1.11 0.89
N ASP A 31 -36.49 0.95 0.56
CA ASP A 31 -35.91 -0.30 0.09
C ASP A 31 -34.94 -0.85 1.13
N ARG A 32 -35.28 -2.01 1.69
CA ARG A 32 -34.48 -2.71 2.69
C ARG A 32 -33.07 -3.06 2.19
N TRP A 33 -32.86 -3.24 0.89
CA TRP A 33 -31.56 -3.59 0.34
C TRP A 33 -30.63 -2.40 0.27
N ASN A 34 -31.14 -1.16 0.16
CA ASN A 34 -30.33 0.04 0.31
C ASN A 34 -29.69 0.09 1.70
N ALA A 35 -30.44 -0.23 2.76
CA ALA A 35 -29.89 -0.30 4.11
C ALA A 35 -28.86 -1.45 4.30
N ALA A 36 -29.04 -2.58 3.61
CA ALA A 36 -28.06 -3.66 3.64
C ALA A 36 -26.72 -3.24 3.00
N ILE A 37 -26.77 -2.61 1.82
CA ILE A 37 -25.59 -2.07 1.13
C ILE A 37 -24.84 -1.09 2.04
N ILE A 38 -25.53 -0.10 2.61
CA ILE A 38 -24.91 0.91 3.47
C ILE A 38 -24.19 0.28 4.65
N ARG A 39 -24.81 -0.72 5.29
CA ARG A 39 -24.18 -1.42 6.41
C ARG A 39 -22.95 -2.20 5.95
N GLU A 40 -23.05 -2.94 4.86
CA GLU A 40 -21.94 -3.71 4.33
C GLU A 40 -20.75 -2.79 4.00
N SER A 41 -21.02 -1.63 3.39
CA SER A 41 -20.02 -0.60 3.12
C SER A 41 -19.43 0.00 4.41
N GLN A 42 -20.22 0.16 5.47
CA GLN A 42 -19.73 0.59 6.79
C GLN A 42 -18.79 -0.45 7.42
N GLN A 43 -19.11 -1.75 7.29
CA GLN A 43 -18.25 -2.83 7.77
C GLN A 43 -16.95 -2.91 6.96
N LEU A 44 -17.04 -2.77 5.63
CA LEU A 44 -15.88 -2.65 4.76
C LEU A 44 -15.02 -1.46 5.18
N CYS A 45 -15.59 -0.28 5.42
CA CYS A 45 -14.84 0.89 5.86
C CYS A 45 -14.04 0.62 7.15
N GLN A 46 -14.64 -0.04 8.14
CA GLN A 46 -13.96 -0.42 9.39
C GLN A 46 -12.85 -1.44 9.12
N PHE A 47 -13.14 -2.46 8.32
CA PHE A 47 -12.19 -3.49 7.95
C PHE A 47 -10.96 -2.92 7.23
N VAL A 48 -11.17 -2.00 6.29
CA VAL A 48 -10.10 -1.30 5.56
C VAL A 48 -9.20 -0.53 6.54
N GLN A 49 -9.78 0.20 7.48
CA GLN A 49 -8.99 0.96 8.46
C GLN A 49 -8.14 0.05 9.35
N THR A 50 -8.73 -1.02 9.87
CA THR A 50 -7.99 -2.01 10.67
C THR A 50 -6.88 -2.66 9.85
N THR A 51 -7.14 -3.00 8.58
CA THR A 51 -6.13 -3.61 7.69
C THR A 51 -4.97 -2.66 7.45
N VAL A 52 -5.25 -1.39 7.16
CA VAL A 52 -4.22 -0.36 6.97
C VAL A 52 -3.41 -0.13 8.23
N GLU A 53 -4.07 -0.02 9.39
CA GLU A 53 -3.40 0.11 10.69
C GLU A 53 -2.49 -1.08 10.99
N GLN A 54 -2.95 -2.32 10.75
CA GLN A 54 -2.17 -3.53 10.97
C GLN A 54 -0.95 -3.64 10.04
N ALA A 55 -1.11 -3.30 8.76
CA ALA A 55 0.01 -3.30 7.81
C ALA A 55 1.07 -2.26 8.21
N ILE A 56 0.64 -1.07 8.63
CA ILE A 56 1.50 -0.01 9.15
C ILE A 56 2.23 -0.46 10.42
N GLU A 57 1.50 -1.02 11.38
CA GLU A 57 2.03 -1.50 12.66
C GLU A 57 3.08 -2.60 12.43
N THR A 58 2.77 -3.58 11.58
CA THR A 58 3.71 -4.66 11.22
C THR A 58 5.03 -4.11 10.65
N TYR A 59 4.95 -3.07 9.81
CA TYR A 59 6.13 -2.40 9.27
C TYR A 59 6.95 -1.70 10.36
N TYR A 60 6.31 -0.87 11.20
CA TYR A 60 7.02 -0.13 12.25
C TYR A 60 7.56 -1.03 13.36
N ASP A 61 6.87 -2.11 13.71
CA ASP A 61 7.37 -3.11 14.64
C ASP A 61 8.63 -3.78 14.11
N GLN A 62 8.66 -4.10 12.80
CA GLN A 62 9.85 -4.63 12.17
C GLN A 62 11.02 -3.61 12.22
N LEU A 63 10.78 -2.34 11.90
CA LEU A 63 11.81 -1.29 12.03
C LEU A 63 12.32 -1.14 13.47
N ASN A 64 11.43 -1.22 14.46
CA ASN A 64 11.78 -1.11 15.88
C ASN A 64 12.62 -2.31 16.33
N ILE A 65 12.25 -3.53 15.95
CA ILE A 65 13.04 -4.73 16.23
C ILE A 65 14.45 -4.57 15.67
N GLU A 66 14.55 -4.04 14.44
CA GLU A 66 15.82 -3.84 13.76
C GLU A 66 16.70 -2.81 14.44
N ALA A 67 16.16 -1.63 14.76
CA ALA A 67 16.88 -0.57 15.46
C ALA A 67 17.41 -1.03 16.84
N ASN A 68 16.69 -1.94 17.50
CA ASN A 68 17.06 -2.47 18.82
C ASN A 68 17.94 -3.73 18.76
N SER A 69 18.08 -4.33 17.59
CA SER A 69 19.01 -5.43 17.37
C SER A 69 20.35 -4.85 16.90
N ASP A 70 21.43 -5.04 17.68
CA ASP A 70 22.80 -4.54 17.43
C ASP A 70 23.47 -5.10 16.14
N GLY A 71 22.73 -5.32 15.05
CA GLY A 71 23.18 -6.00 13.84
C GLY A 71 23.56 -7.47 14.07
N ARG A 72 23.36 -7.99 15.28
CA ARG A 72 23.82 -9.33 15.68
C ARG A 72 22.84 -10.39 15.21
N VAL A 73 23.39 -11.30 14.41
CA VAL A 73 22.89 -12.64 14.04
C VAL A 73 21.99 -12.71 12.80
N VAL A 74 22.57 -12.42 11.64
CA VAL A 74 22.37 -13.31 10.48
C VAL A 74 23.71 -13.94 10.17
N ALA A 75 23.85 -15.23 10.49
CA ALA A 75 24.99 -15.99 10.03
C ALA A 75 24.89 -16.09 8.49
N ILE A 76 25.88 -15.56 7.77
CA ILE A 76 26.02 -15.60 6.29
C ILE A 76 25.88 -17.03 5.73
N ARG A 77 26.04 -18.06 6.58
CA ARG A 77 25.87 -19.48 6.24
C ARG A 77 24.42 -19.90 5.99
N HIS A 78 23.43 -19.04 6.25
CA HIS A 78 22.03 -19.32 5.96
C HIS A 78 21.51 -18.40 4.85
N PRO A 79 21.09 -18.95 3.70
CA PRO A 79 20.51 -18.16 2.64
C PRO A 79 19.21 -17.51 3.16
N VAL A 80 19.07 -16.21 2.96
CA VAL A 80 17.85 -15.38 3.11
C VAL A 80 16.89 -15.86 4.22
N ARG A 81 17.04 -15.33 5.44
CA ARG A 81 15.97 -15.46 6.44
C ARG A 81 14.97 -14.34 6.21
N LEU A 82 13.72 -14.71 5.90
CA LEU A 82 12.62 -13.75 5.89
C LEU A 82 12.48 -13.15 7.29
N SER A 83 12.30 -11.83 7.36
CA SER A 83 11.99 -11.16 8.60
C SER A 83 10.62 -11.59 9.12
N GLY A 84 10.38 -11.42 10.43
CA GLY A 84 9.06 -11.66 11.02
C GLY A 84 8.00 -10.83 10.32
N GLY A 85 8.29 -9.54 10.08
CA GLY A 85 7.41 -8.64 9.35
C GLY A 85 6.98 -9.16 7.98
N VAL A 86 7.89 -9.70 7.16
CA VAL A 86 7.52 -10.28 5.85
C VAL A 86 6.53 -11.44 6.02
N LEU A 87 6.75 -12.34 6.99
CA LEU A 87 5.85 -13.46 7.25
C LEU A 87 4.49 -12.99 7.77
N ASP A 88 4.48 -11.99 8.64
CA ASP A 88 3.26 -11.45 9.23
C ASP A 88 2.43 -10.67 8.20
N THR A 89 3.07 -9.94 7.28
CA THR A 89 2.37 -9.32 6.14
C THR A 89 1.83 -10.35 5.15
N ILE A 90 2.55 -11.44 4.87
CA ILE A 90 2.01 -12.53 4.02
C ILE A 90 0.75 -13.12 4.67
N ARG A 91 0.76 -13.37 5.98
CA ARG A 91 -0.43 -13.86 6.70
C ARG A 91 -1.57 -12.86 6.62
N LEU A 92 -1.29 -11.58 6.81
CA LEU A 92 -2.29 -10.52 6.65
C LEU A 92 -2.90 -10.59 5.24
N LEU A 93 -2.11 -10.75 4.19
CA LEU A 93 -2.60 -10.90 2.81
C LEU A 93 -3.51 -12.13 2.64
N GLU A 94 -3.06 -13.29 3.11
CA GLU A 94 -3.83 -14.53 3.07
C GLU A 94 -5.17 -14.42 3.83
N GLU A 95 -5.24 -13.58 4.86
CA GLU A 95 -6.45 -13.31 5.63
C GLU A 95 -7.37 -12.28 4.95
N ILE A 96 -6.83 -11.18 4.41
CA ILE A 96 -7.66 -10.08 3.91
C ILE A 96 -8.23 -10.34 2.52
N GLU A 97 -7.50 -11.00 1.62
CA GLU A 97 -7.94 -11.15 0.22
C GLU A 97 -9.29 -11.87 0.10
N PRO A 98 -9.53 -13.01 0.78
CA PRO A 98 -10.82 -13.68 0.73
C PRO A 98 -11.95 -12.86 1.36
N ILE A 99 -11.65 -12.03 2.36
CA ILE A 99 -12.64 -11.16 3.00
C ILE A 99 -13.03 -10.03 2.04
N LEU A 100 -12.07 -9.44 1.33
CA LEU A 100 -12.34 -8.44 0.30
C LEU A 100 -13.19 -9.02 -0.84
N ASP A 101 -12.94 -10.25 -1.28
CA ASP A 101 -13.78 -10.94 -2.28
C ASP A 101 -15.21 -11.12 -1.77
N GLN A 102 -15.40 -11.51 -0.50
CA GLN A 102 -16.73 -11.62 0.10
C GLN A 102 -17.48 -10.29 0.12
N TYR A 103 -16.78 -9.17 0.34
CA TYR A 103 -17.39 -7.85 0.26
C TYR A 103 -17.82 -7.51 -1.17
N VAL A 104 -17.02 -7.83 -2.19
CA VAL A 104 -17.41 -7.66 -3.60
C VAL A 104 -18.70 -8.45 -3.88
N ASP A 105 -18.68 -9.75 -3.60
CA ASP A 105 -19.81 -10.65 -3.86
C ASP A 105 -21.09 -10.18 -3.16
N SER A 106 -20.97 -9.75 -1.91
CA SER A 106 -22.12 -9.30 -1.10
C SER A 106 -22.69 -7.99 -1.64
N HIS A 107 -21.85 -7.03 -2.02
CA HIS A 107 -22.31 -5.76 -2.61
C HIS A 107 -22.97 -5.99 -3.97
N GLU A 108 -22.41 -6.85 -4.83
CA GLU A 108 -23.02 -7.22 -6.11
C GLU A 108 -24.39 -7.87 -5.90
N GLN A 109 -24.48 -8.85 -5.00
CA GLN A 109 -25.73 -9.52 -4.69
C GLN A 109 -26.81 -8.53 -4.19
N TYR A 110 -26.45 -7.61 -3.30
CA TYR A 110 -27.39 -6.61 -2.81
C TYR A 110 -27.77 -5.58 -3.87
N ALA A 111 -26.84 -5.19 -4.74
CA ALA A 111 -27.10 -4.28 -5.84
C ALA A 111 -28.07 -4.88 -6.87
N GLU A 112 -27.96 -6.18 -7.18
CA GLU A 112 -28.85 -6.86 -8.13
C GLU A 112 -30.32 -6.91 -7.69
N ILE A 113 -30.55 -6.97 -6.38
CA ILE A 113 -31.90 -7.11 -5.80
C ILE A 113 -32.49 -5.78 -5.31
N ALA A 114 -31.68 -4.73 -5.21
CA ALA A 114 -32.12 -3.38 -4.85
C ALA A 114 -32.84 -2.70 -6.01
N SER A 115 -33.91 -1.98 -5.71
CA SER A 115 -34.78 -1.33 -6.70
C SER A 115 -34.26 0.01 -7.22
N PHE A 116 -33.48 0.74 -6.40
CA PHE A 116 -32.96 2.08 -6.69
C PHE A 116 -33.99 3.04 -7.35
N SER A 117 -35.23 3.02 -6.86
CA SER A 117 -36.33 3.83 -7.40
C SER A 117 -37.04 4.71 -6.35
N ALA A 118 -36.56 4.69 -5.10
CA ALA A 118 -37.17 5.39 -3.97
C ALA A 118 -36.82 6.88 -3.94
N ALA A 119 -35.67 7.26 -4.51
CA ALA A 119 -35.11 8.61 -4.44
C ALA A 119 -35.05 9.16 -3.00
N ASP A 120 -34.81 8.26 -2.03
CA ASP A 120 -34.62 8.60 -0.62
C ASP A 120 -33.13 8.70 -0.26
N ILE A 121 -32.84 9.21 0.93
CA ILE A 121 -31.47 9.36 1.43
C ILE A 121 -30.74 8.01 1.54
N TYR A 122 -31.46 6.91 1.77
CA TYR A 122 -30.88 5.57 1.80
C TYR A 122 -30.39 5.16 0.40
N GLU A 123 -31.13 5.47 -0.65
CA GLU A 123 -30.72 5.20 -2.02
C GLU A 123 -29.45 5.96 -2.41
N GLU A 124 -29.36 7.25 -2.06
CA GLU A 124 -28.16 8.08 -2.30
C GLU A 124 -26.94 7.46 -1.62
N VAL A 125 -27.03 7.18 -0.31
CA VAL A 125 -25.91 6.67 0.47
C VAL A 125 -25.56 5.22 0.09
N ALA A 126 -26.53 4.41 -0.36
CA ALA A 126 -26.27 3.08 -0.89
C ALA A 126 -25.46 3.13 -2.20
N LYS A 127 -25.77 4.06 -3.11
CA LYS A 127 -24.99 4.27 -4.35
C LYS A 127 -23.56 4.72 -4.02
N GLU A 128 -23.40 5.62 -3.05
CA GLU A 128 -22.08 6.00 -2.55
C GLU A 128 -21.33 4.81 -1.92
N GLY A 129 -22.03 3.93 -1.20
CA GLY A 129 -21.46 2.68 -0.67
C GLY A 129 -20.95 1.72 -1.76
N LEU A 130 -21.71 1.55 -2.84
CA LEU A 130 -21.27 0.76 -4.00
C LEU A 130 -20.04 1.38 -4.70
N ASN A 131 -20.05 2.71 -4.89
CA ASN A 131 -18.91 3.43 -5.44
C ASN A 131 -17.67 3.32 -4.53
N PHE A 132 -17.87 3.44 -3.22
CA PHE A 132 -16.83 3.23 -2.22
C PHE A 132 -16.24 1.82 -2.32
N CYS A 133 -17.08 0.78 -2.37
CA CYS A 133 -16.65 -0.62 -2.48
C CYS A 133 -15.77 -0.85 -3.72
N THR A 134 -16.25 -0.43 -4.90
CA THR A 134 -15.53 -0.58 -6.18
C THR A 134 -14.21 0.21 -6.21
N THR A 135 -14.15 1.33 -5.49
CA THR A 135 -12.95 2.18 -5.42
C THR A 135 -11.93 1.68 -4.39
N ILE A 136 -12.37 1.32 -3.18
CA ILE A 136 -11.48 1.09 -2.03
C ILE A 136 -10.85 -0.29 -2.05
N ILE A 137 -11.57 -1.32 -2.50
CA ILE A 137 -11.08 -2.70 -2.50
C ILE A 137 -9.79 -2.88 -3.32
N PRO A 138 -9.70 -2.44 -4.59
CA PRO A 138 -8.46 -2.55 -5.34
C PRO A 138 -7.32 -1.75 -4.68
N ARG A 139 -7.61 -0.57 -4.11
CA ARG A 139 -6.62 0.27 -3.44
C ARG A 139 -6.08 -0.37 -2.16
N VAL A 140 -6.90 -1.09 -1.40
CA VAL A 140 -6.47 -1.78 -0.18
C VAL A 140 -5.65 -3.03 -0.49
N ARG A 141 -5.95 -3.73 -1.58
CA ARG A 141 -5.08 -4.79 -2.11
C ARG A 141 -3.71 -4.25 -2.48
N LEU A 142 -3.69 -3.18 -3.30
CA LEU A 142 -2.46 -2.48 -3.65
C LEU A 142 -1.70 -2.03 -2.41
N PHE A 143 -2.38 -1.47 -1.41
CA PHE A 143 -1.78 -1.04 -0.14
C PHE A 143 -1.07 -2.19 0.57
N ALA A 144 -1.78 -3.29 0.84
CA ALA A 144 -1.23 -4.41 1.58
C ALA A 144 -0.10 -5.11 0.81
N HIS A 145 -0.24 -5.27 -0.51
CA HIS A 145 0.81 -5.82 -1.38
C HIS A 145 2.04 -4.92 -1.33
N THR A 146 1.87 -3.61 -1.50
CA THR A 146 3.00 -2.67 -1.48
C THR A 146 3.73 -2.66 -0.14
N TYR A 147 3.03 -2.84 0.99
CA TYR A 147 3.67 -2.97 2.30
C TYR A 147 4.58 -4.20 2.42
N LEU A 148 4.21 -5.32 1.78
CA LEU A 148 5.10 -6.48 1.66
C LEU A 148 6.37 -6.11 0.88
N TRP A 149 6.21 -5.39 -0.25
CA TRP A 149 7.34 -4.94 -1.07
C TRP A 149 8.24 -3.93 -0.34
N ILE A 150 7.68 -3.02 0.47
CA ILE A 150 8.44 -2.09 1.32
C ILE A 150 9.30 -2.88 2.31
N LEU A 151 8.71 -3.85 3.02
CA LEU A 151 9.44 -4.71 3.97
C LEU A 151 10.55 -5.51 3.29
N TRP A 152 10.27 -6.03 2.10
CA TRP A 152 11.22 -6.80 1.32
C TRP A 152 12.38 -5.95 0.79
N THR A 153 12.08 -4.72 0.37
CA THR A 153 13.07 -3.72 -0.04
C THR A 153 13.98 -3.35 1.13
N HIS A 154 13.40 -3.07 2.30
CA HIS A 154 14.14 -2.75 3.53
C HIS A 154 15.09 -3.89 3.94
N GLU A 155 14.58 -5.12 3.99
CA GLU A 155 15.38 -6.31 4.31
C GLU A 155 16.55 -6.49 3.33
N SER A 156 16.31 -6.23 2.04
CA SER A 156 17.33 -6.35 1.00
C SER A 156 18.42 -5.29 1.14
N LEU A 157 18.04 -4.02 1.34
CA LEU A 157 19.00 -2.94 1.60
C LEU A 157 19.81 -3.21 2.87
N ARG A 158 19.18 -3.75 3.92
CA ARG A 158 19.87 -4.13 5.16
C ARG A 158 20.92 -5.21 4.92
N GLN A 159 20.61 -6.23 4.13
CA GLN A 159 21.57 -7.27 3.76
C GLN A 159 22.74 -6.69 2.96
N ALA A 160 22.47 -5.82 1.98
CA ALA A 160 23.50 -5.11 1.24
C ALA A 160 24.38 -4.23 2.15
N ASN A 161 23.79 -3.48 3.07
CA ASN A 161 24.51 -2.64 4.02
C ASN A 161 25.42 -3.44 4.96
N ARG A 162 25.00 -4.65 5.36
CA ARG A 162 25.86 -5.55 6.13
C ARG A 162 27.08 -6.01 5.33
N PHE A 163 26.92 -6.31 4.03
CA PHE A 163 28.06 -6.61 3.18
C PHE A 163 29.00 -5.41 3.03
N ALA A 164 28.45 -4.20 2.90
CA ALA A 164 29.24 -2.97 2.87
C ALA A 164 30.05 -2.79 4.17
N GLY A 165 29.41 -2.89 5.33
CA GLY A 165 30.08 -2.76 6.62
C GLY A 165 31.15 -3.83 6.88
N LEU A 166 30.96 -5.06 6.40
CA LEU A 166 31.95 -6.14 6.50
C LEU A 166 33.17 -5.91 5.59
N LEU A 167 32.99 -5.29 4.42
CA LEU A 167 34.09 -4.93 3.53
C LEU A 167 34.84 -3.67 3.97
N MET A 168 34.15 -2.76 4.69
CA MET A 168 34.75 -1.56 5.28
C MET A 168 35.40 -1.82 6.66
N GLY A 169 35.10 -2.93 7.33
CA GLY A 169 35.59 -3.29 8.67
C GLY A 169 36.78 -4.27 8.68
N GLU A 170 37.80 -3.99 9.48
CA GLU A 170 39.14 -4.62 9.44
C GLU A 170 39.30 -6.07 9.97
N HIS A 171 38.27 -6.89 10.21
CA HIS A 171 38.48 -8.12 11.02
C HIS A 171 38.12 -9.50 10.45
N ASP A 172 37.44 -9.65 9.31
CA ASP A 172 37.16 -11.01 8.79
C ASP A 172 37.28 -11.18 7.26
N PHE A 173 37.44 -10.10 6.49
CA PHE A 173 37.41 -10.14 5.02
C PHE A 173 38.55 -9.38 4.32
N GLU A 174 39.73 -9.24 4.96
CA GLU A 174 40.93 -8.60 4.36
C GLU A 174 41.31 -9.13 2.96
N GLN A 175 40.82 -10.31 2.57
CA GLN A 175 41.06 -10.94 1.26
C GLN A 175 40.16 -10.41 0.13
N PHE A 176 39.08 -9.69 0.46
CA PHE A 176 38.14 -9.15 -0.53
C PHE A 176 38.31 -7.64 -0.65
N SER A 177 38.63 -7.16 -1.85
CA SER A 177 38.62 -5.73 -2.16
C SER A 177 37.20 -5.19 -2.27
N GLU A 178 37.05 -3.87 -2.22
CA GLU A 178 35.77 -3.16 -2.44
C GLU A 178 35.08 -3.59 -3.75
N SER A 179 35.87 -4.01 -4.76
CA SER A 179 35.38 -4.54 -6.02
C SER A 179 34.59 -5.86 -5.89
N ALA A 180 34.63 -6.54 -4.74
CA ALA A 180 33.82 -7.72 -4.46
C ALA A 180 32.37 -7.38 -4.08
N PHE A 181 32.11 -6.15 -3.61
CA PHE A 181 30.80 -5.73 -3.13
C PHE A 181 29.68 -5.95 -4.15
N PRO A 182 29.80 -5.49 -5.42
CA PRO A 182 28.71 -5.62 -6.37
C PRO A 182 28.33 -7.08 -6.65
N TYR A 183 29.28 -8.01 -6.48
CA TYR A 183 29.05 -9.44 -6.70
C TYR A 183 28.35 -10.13 -5.52
N ILE A 184 28.71 -9.77 -4.28
CA ILE A 184 28.11 -10.38 -3.08
C ILE A 184 26.77 -9.74 -2.71
N ALA A 185 26.63 -8.44 -2.95
CA ALA A 185 25.41 -7.69 -2.72
C ALA A 185 24.48 -7.68 -3.95
N HIS A 186 24.89 -8.26 -5.09
CA HIS A 186 24.08 -8.28 -6.31
C HIS A 186 22.64 -8.74 -6.08
N PRO A 187 22.37 -9.89 -5.41
CA PRO A 187 21.01 -10.36 -5.23
C PRO A 187 20.11 -9.39 -4.43
N PRO A 188 20.50 -8.91 -3.23
CA PRO A 188 19.67 -7.94 -2.51
C PRO A 188 19.56 -6.59 -3.23
N LEU A 189 20.60 -6.15 -3.94
CA LEU A 189 20.55 -4.89 -4.69
C LEU A 189 19.55 -4.97 -5.86
N ILE A 190 19.56 -6.06 -6.64
CA ILE A 190 18.55 -6.29 -7.69
C ILE A 190 17.15 -6.20 -7.10
N VAL A 191 16.92 -6.91 -6.01
CA VAL A 191 15.62 -6.96 -5.37
C VAL A 191 15.17 -5.56 -4.93
N ALA A 192 16.04 -4.80 -4.25
CA ALA A 192 15.71 -3.45 -3.82
C ALA A 192 15.43 -2.50 -4.99
N THR A 193 16.22 -2.58 -6.07
CA THR A 193 16.03 -1.78 -7.28
C THR A 193 14.71 -2.10 -7.96
N ILE A 194 14.44 -3.38 -8.25
CA ILE A 194 13.22 -3.81 -8.94
C ILE A 194 12.01 -3.47 -8.09
N ALA A 195 12.00 -3.85 -6.81
CA ALA A 195 10.90 -3.58 -5.89
C ALA A 195 10.58 -2.08 -5.81
N CYS A 196 11.58 -1.23 -5.57
CA CYS A 196 11.37 0.21 -5.47
C CYS A 196 10.81 0.81 -6.77
N SER A 197 11.40 0.45 -7.91
CA SER A 197 10.93 0.94 -9.21
C SER A 197 9.51 0.49 -9.55
N THR A 198 9.17 -0.77 -9.25
CA THR A 198 7.83 -1.33 -9.48
C THR A 198 6.80 -0.70 -8.55
N MET A 199 7.13 -0.46 -7.28
CA MET A 199 6.23 0.26 -6.37
C MET A 199 5.95 1.69 -6.83
N ILE A 200 6.97 2.41 -7.33
CA ILE A 200 6.79 3.76 -7.90
C ILE A 200 5.88 3.70 -9.12
N GLU A 201 6.12 2.77 -10.04
CA GLU A 201 5.32 2.54 -11.25
C GLU A 201 3.86 2.22 -10.90
N GLU A 202 3.63 1.22 -10.06
CA GLU A 202 2.30 0.73 -9.73
C GLU A 202 1.49 1.71 -8.89
N VAL A 203 2.05 2.20 -7.77
CA VAL A 203 1.36 3.14 -6.89
C VAL A 203 1.21 4.51 -7.55
N GLY A 204 2.28 4.96 -8.22
CA GLY A 204 2.26 6.22 -8.97
C GLY A 204 1.20 6.24 -10.05
N ALA A 205 1.15 5.20 -10.90
CA ALA A 205 0.16 5.15 -11.96
C ALA A 205 -1.27 5.07 -11.41
N ASN A 206 -1.50 4.29 -10.35
CA ASN A 206 -2.81 4.25 -9.68
C ASN A 206 -3.21 5.61 -9.08
N TYR A 207 -2.25 6.35 -8.52
CA TYR A 207 -2.49 7.71 -8.02
C TYR A 207 -2.87 8.67 -9.15
N ILE A 208 -2.10 8.69 -10.24
CA ILE A 208 -2.34 9.57 -11.38
C ILE A 208 -3.69 9.23 -12.02
N ASN A 209 -3.99 7.96 -12.27
CA ASN A 209 -5.29 7.51 -12.80
C ASN A 209 -6.48 7.90 -11.89
N ALA A 210 -6.26 7.98 -10.58
CA ALA A 210 -7.31 8.34 -9.62
C ALA A 210 -7.57 9.85 -9.57
N TYR A 211 -6.57 10.70 -9.80
CA TYR A 211 -6.64 12.13 -9.46
C TYR A 211 -6.29 13.10 -10.58
N VAL A 212 -5.73 12.62 -11.70
CA VAL A 212 -5.33 13.45 -12.84
C VAL A 212 -6.21 13.11 -14.04
N ALA A 213 -7.21 13.96 -14.30
CA ALA A 213 -8.22 13.70 -15.33
C ALA A 213 -7.70 13.64 -16.78
N ALA A 214 -6.51 14.19 -17.04
CA ALA A 214 -5.91 14.22 -18.37
C ALA A 214 -5.10 12.96 -18.71
N GLU A 215 -4.75 12.16 -17.69
CA GLU A 215 -3.84 11.03 -17.82
C GLU A 215 -4.60 9.71 -17.58
N SER A 216 -4.21 8.67 -18.30
CA SER A 216 -4.68 7.31 -18.09
C SER A 216 -3.57 6.35 -18.46
N TYR A 217 -2.86 5.85 -17.46
CA TYR A 217 -1.79 4.88 -17.66
C TYR A 217 -2.35 3.48 -17.75
N ASP A 218 -1.83 2.76 -18.74
CA ASP A 218 -1.75 1.31 -18.77
C ASP A 218 -0.39 0.90 -18.18
N LEU A 219 -0.41 0.09 -17.12
CA LEU A 219 0.80 -0.39 -16.44
C LEU A 219 1.68 -1.25 -17.36
N ASP A 220 1.11 -1.86 -18.40
CA ASP A 220 1.86 -2.66 -19.36
C ASP A 220 2.65 -1.81 -20.38
N GLU A 221 2.28 -0.53 -20.52
CA GLU A 221 2.85 0.38 -21.54
C GLU A 221 3.57 1.61 -20.96
N THR A 222 3.47 1.83 -19.64
CA THR A 222 4.00 3.04 -19.00
C THR A 222 5.33 2.76 -18.31
N SER A 223 6.37 3.53 -18.63
CA SER A 223 7.67 3.37 -17.95
C SER A 223 7.68 4.00 -16.55
N PRO A 224 8.46 3.46 -15.59
CA PRO A 224 8.60 4.05 -14.25
C PRO A 224 9.12 5.49 -14.29
N ARG A 225 9.94 5.86 -15.29
CA ARG A 225 10.45 7.22 -15.47
C ARG A 225 9.35 8.20 -15.85
N GLN A 226 8.45 7.78 -16.75
CA GLN A 226 7.28 8.57 -17.12
C GLN A 226 6.39 8.79 -15.90
N VAL A 227 6.08 7.73 -15.14
CA VAL A 227 5.29 7.83 -13.91
C VAL A 227 5.95 8.79 -12.91
N LEU A 228 7.26 8.67 -12.68
CA LEU A 228 7.98 9.53 -11.73
C LEU A 228 7.94 11.01 -12.13
N LYS A 229 8.09 11.30 -13.42
CA LYS A 229 7.95 12.66 -13.95
C LYS A 229 6.55 13.23 -13.71
N ASP A 230 5.52 12.42 -13.95
CA ASP A 230 4.15 12.89 -13.85
C ASP A 230 3.70 12.95 -12.37
N ILE A 231 4.30 12.15 -11.48
CA ILE A 231 4.26 12.37 -10.02
C ILE A 231 4.87 13.74 -9.69
N GLU A 232 6.06 14.06 -10.20
CA GLU A 232 6.71 15.34 -9.92
C GLU A 232 5.82 16.53 -10.31
N GLU A 233 5.11 16.42 -11.44
CA GLU A 233 4.23 17.46 -11.96
C GLU A 233 2.88 17.56 -11.21
N HIS A 234 2.29 16.43 -10.81
CA HIS A 234 0.90 16.39 -10.35
C HIS A 234 0.70 16.02 -8.89
N TYR A 235 1.67 15.38 -8.23
CA TYR A 235 1.57 15.04 -6.82
C TYR A 235 1.85 16.27 -5.94
N PRO A 236 0.91 16.74 -5.10
CA PRO A 236 1.06 18.02 -4.38
C PRO A 236 2.26 18.10 -3.44
N GLU A 237 2.73 16.96 -2.91
CA GLU A 237 3.84 16.86 -1.97
C GLU A 237 5.13 16.38 -2.68
N SER A 238 5.18 16.39 -4.02
CA SER A 238 6.34 15.89 -4.77
C SER A 238 7.65 16.59 -4.38
N GLY A 239 7.60 17.88 -4.03
CA GLY A 239 8.74 18.68 -3.60
C GLY A 239 9.39 18.26 -2.27
N ASP A 240 8.76 17.35 -1.51
CA ASP A 240 9.35 16.77 -0.29
C ASP A 240 10.30 15.59 -0.60
N TYR A 241 10.39 15.18 -1.87
CA TYR A 241 11.14 14.02 -2.33
C TYR A 241 12.15 14.40 -3.42
N ASP A 242 13.29 13.71 -3.44
CA ASP A 242 14.31 13.89 -4.48
C ASP A 242 14.01 12.97 -5.68
N THR A 243 13.04 13.34 -6.50
CA THR A 243 12.63 12.58 -7.70
C THR A 243 13.78 12.44 -8.71
N THR A 244 14.66 13.43 -8.80
CA THR A 244 15.84 13.38 -9.66
C THR A 244 16.78 12.26 -9.22
N LYS A 245 17.11 12.19 -7.92
CA LYS A 245 17.97 11.13 -7.39
C LYS A 245 17.35 9.74 -7.49
N ILE A 246 16.03 9.62 -7.34
CA ILE A 246 15.30 8.36 -7.56
C ILE A 246 15.45 7.93 -9.03
N ASP A 247 15.28 8.84 -9.99
CA ASP A 247 15.42 8.54 -11.41
C ASP A 247 16.85 8.06 -11.76
N GLU A 248 17.85 8.83 -11.35
CA GLU A 248 19.27 8.60 -11.67
C GLU A 248 19.87 7.37 -10.97
N LEU A 249 19.42 7.02 -9.75
CA LEU A 249 20.02 5.93 -8.98
C LEU A 249 19.18 4.65 -8.92
N VAL A 250 17.85 4.76 -8.97
CA VAL A 250 16.96 3.59 -8.89
C VAL A 250 16.48 3.18 -10.26
N ILE A 251 15.95 4.11 -11.06
CA ILE A 251 15.37 3.77 -12.38
C ILE A 251 16.48 3.43 -13.39
N ASP A 252 17.58 4.16 -13.40
CA ASP A 252 18.73 3.79 -14.25
C ASP A 252 19.32 2.44 -13.87
N ALA A 253 19.47 2.15 -12.57
CA ALA A 253 19.91 0.83 -12.11
C ALA A 253 18.96 -0.29 -12.56
N ARG A 254 17.63 -0.05 -12.56
CA ARG A 254 16.63 -1.00 -13.09
C ARG A 254 16.85 -1.26 -14.57
N ASN A 255 17.04 -0.21 -15.36
CA ASN A 255 17.27 -0.32 -16.80
C ASN A 255 18.55 -1.10 -17.09
N ASP A 256 19.63 -0.79 -16.37
CA ASP A 256 20.88 -1.54 -16.45
C ASP A 256 20.67 -3.02 -16.13
N ILE A 257 20.02 -3.36 -15.01
CA ILE A 257 19.71 -4.75 -14.63
C ILE A 257 18.87 -5.45 -15.72
N SER A 258 17.89 -4.76 -16.29
CA SER A 258 16.99 -5.32 -17.33
C SER A 258 17.73 -5.71 -18.60
N HIS A 259 18.91 -5.13 -18.85
CA HIS A 259 19.74 -5.39 -20.02
C HIS A 259 20.87 -6.42 -19.76
N TYR A 260 20.98 -7.01 -18.56
CA TYR A 260 22.14 -7.84 -18.17
C TYR A 260 21.88 -9.33 -17.90
N VAL A 261 22.55 -10.19 -18.69
CA VAL A 261 22.97 -11.56 -18.30
C VAL A 261 24.49 -11.64 -18.04
N THR A 262 25.28 -10.65 -18.46
CA THR A 262 26.76 -10.77 -18.60
C THR A 262 27.65 -9.76 -17.85
N GLY A 263 27.13 -8.74 -17.17
CA GLY A 263 27.93 -7.65 -16.53
C GLY A 263 27.57 -7.39 -15.07
N ARG A 264 27.48 -8.47 -14.27
CA ARG A 264 26.98 -8.51 -12.87
C ARG A 264 27.78 -7.69 -11.83
N GLY A 265 28.67 -6.78 -12.25
CA GLY A 265 29.70 -6.19 -11.38
C GLY A 265 29.70 -4.67 -11.25
N GLU A 266 28.89 -3.91 -12.01
CA GLU A 266 29.05 -2.44 -12.09
C GLU A 266 27.79 -1.60 -11.81
N THR A 267 26.60 -2.21 -11.71
CA THR A 267 25.34 -1.43 -11.56
C THR A 267 25.32 -0.57 -10.29
N ILE A 268 25.69 -1.13 -9.14
CA ILE A 268 25.76 -0.41 -7.85
C ILE A 268 27.06 -0.79 -7.16
N THR A 269 27.96 0.18 -7.00
CA THR A 269 29.28 -0.02 -6.38
C THR A 269 29.24 0.26 -4.88
N LEU A 270 30.26 -0.19 -4.14
CA LEU A 270 30.38 0.11 -2.71
C LEU A 270 30.44 1.62 -2.44
N ARG A 271 31.06 2.38 -3.34
CA ARG A 271 31.21 3.83 -3.24
C ARG A 271 29.87 4.54 -3.38
N ASP A 272 29.04 4.08 -4.31
CA ASP A 272 27.76 4.72 -4.64
C ASP A 272 26.61 4.16 -3.78
N PHE A 273 26.87 3.13 -2.96
CA PHE A 273 25.86 2.40 -2.20
C PHE A 273 25.09 3.28 -1.20
N GLU A 274 25.75 4.20 -0.50
CA GLU A 274 25.07 5.09 0.46
C GLU A 274 24.07 6.02 -0.24
N GLU A 275 24.44 6.57 -1.39
CA GLU A 275 23.54 7.42 -2.18
C GLU A 275 22.37 6.62 -2.75
N PHE A 276 22.64 5.40 -3.25
CA PHE A 276 21.61 4.47 -3.69
C PHE A 276 20.65 4.09 -2.55
N TYR A 277 21.18 3.75 -1.36
CA TYR A 277 20.40 3.41 -0.17
C TYR A 277 19.43 4.55 0.19
N GLN A 278 19.92 5.79 0.17
CA GLN A 278 19.10 6.97 0.41
C GLN A 278 18.03 7.16 -0.68
N ALA A 279 18.37 6.98 -1.95
CA ALA A 279 17.43 7.10 -3.07
C ALA A 279 16.28 6.08 -2.98
N VAL A 280 16.60 4.83 -2.66
CA VAL A 280 15.57 3.80 -2.42
C VAL A 280 14.72 4.14 -1.19
N GLY A 281 15.34 4.67 -0.13
CA GLY A 281 14.63 5.18 1.04
C GLY A 281 13.63 6.29 0.70
N GLU A 282 14.03 7.27 -0.09
CA GLU A 282 13.16 8.33 -0.59
C GLU A 282 12.03 7.79 -1.48
N GLY A 283 12.33 6.85 -2.39
CA GLY A 283 11.32 6.18 -3.20
C GLY A 283 10.27 5.45 -2.36
N MET A 284 10.69 4.71 -1.32
CA MET A 284 9.75 4.06 -0.39
C MET A 284 8.88 5.07 0.38
N ARG A 285 9.44 6.22 0.80
CA ARG A 285 8.68 7.27 1.48
C ARG A 285 7.65 7.91 0.55
N LEU A 286 8.03 8.21 -0.68
CA LEU A 286 7.13 8.75 -1.72
C LEU A 286 5.94 7.80 -1.96
N VAL A 287 6.24 6.52 -2.21
CA VAL A 287 5.23 5.47 -2.39
C VAL A 287 4.29 5.39 -1.19
N ASN A 288 4.82 5.39 0.02
CA ASN A 288 4.01 5.30 1.24
C ASN A 288 3.05 6.50 1.39
N SER A 289 3.52 7.71 1.09
CA SER A 289 2.67 8.92 1.15
C SER A 289 1.53 8.85 0.13
N MET A 290 1.82 8.41 -1.09
CA MET A 290 0.80 8.22 -2.13
C MET A 290 -0.23 7.13 -1.78
N LEU A 291 0.21 6.01 -1.19
CA LEU A 291 -0.69 4.96 -0.72
C LEU A 291 -1.71 5.48 0.30
N LEU A 292 -1.26 6.25 1.29
CA LEU A 292 -2.17 6.85 2.28
C LEU A 292 -3.16 7.81 1.60
N ASN A 293 -2.69 8.59 0.63
CA ASN A 293 -3.52 9.51 -0.14
C ASN A 293 -4.48 8.81 -1.12
N LEU A 294 -4.23 7.55 -1.50
CA LEU A 294 -5.19 6.72 -2.23
C LEU A 294 -6.29 6.16 -1.33
N ILE A 295 -5.98 5.87 -0.06
CA ILE A 295 -6.92 5.22 0.86
C ILE A 295 -7.83 6.22 1.59
N GLN A 296 -7.28 7.32 2.08
CA GLN A 296 -8.02 8.21 2.99
C GLN A 296 -9.22 8.91 2.34
N PRO A 297 -9.12 9.48 1.12
CA PRO A 297 -10.22 10.27 0.56
C PRO A 297 -11.53 9.47 0.39
N PRO A 298 -11.54 8.26 -0.21
CA PRO A 298 -12.78 7.47 -0.32
C PRO A 298 -13.42 7.14 1.04
N ILE A 299 -12.60 6.89 2.07
CA ILE A 299 -13.09 6.65 3.44
C ILE A 299 -13.77 7.89 4.00
N VAL A 300 -13.14 9.06 3.84
CA VAL A 300 -13.68 10.35 4.34
C VAL A 300 -14.97 10.71 3.61
N GLU A 301 -15.01 10.55 2.29
CA GLU A 301 -16.18 10.82 1.46
C GLU A 301 -17.36 9.92 1.85
N PHE A 302 -17.13 8.61 1.96
CA PHE A 302 -18.19 7.68 2.36
C PHE A 302 -18.70 7.96 3.79
N ARG A 303 -17.80 8.26 4.73
CA ARG A 303 -18.20 8.64 6.11
C ARG A 303 -19.02 9.92 6.14
N ALA A 304 -18.68 10.92 5.34
CA ALA A 304 -19.49 12.14 5.22
C ALA A 304 -20.90 11.84 4.68
N SER A 305 -21.03 10.91 3.73
CA SER A 305 -22.33 10.43 3.25
C SER A 305 -23.12 9.67 4.32
N LEU A 306 -22.46 8.84 5.12
CA LEU A 306 -23.08 8.20 6.29
C LEU A 306 -23.57 9.23 7.32
N ASP A 307 -22.81 10.29 7.58
CA ASP A 307 -23.21 11.33 8.53
C ASP A 307 -24.48 12.07 8.09
N LYS A 308 -24.66 12.29 6.78
CA LYS A 308 -25.90 12.89 6.23
C LYS A 308 -27.14 12.04 6.50
N LEU A 309 -27.03 10.71 6.38
CA LEU A 309 -28.11 9.76 6.69
C LEU A 309 -28.56 9.86 8.16
N LEU A 310 -27.62 10.29 9.00
CA LEU A 310 -27.69 10.23 10.44
C LEU A 310 -28.17 11.55 11.06
N THR A 311 -28.11 12.68 10.35
CA THR A 311 -28.58 14.01 10.80
C THR A 311 -30.00 14.33 10.31
#